data_AF-E4TJF4-F1
#
_entry.id   AF-E4TJF4-F1
#
_cell.length_a   1.000
_cell.length_b   1.000
_cell.length_c   1.000
_cell.angle_alpha   90.00
_cell.angle_beta   90.00
_cell.angle_gamma   90.00
#
_symmetry.space_group_name_H-M   'P 1'
#
loop_
_entity.id
_entity.type
_entity.pdbx_description
1 polymer ?
#
loop_
_entity_poly.entity_id
_entity_poly.type
_entity_poly.pdbx_seq_one_letter_code
_entity_poly.pdbx_strand_id
1 'polypeptide(L)' 'MEPSFCPYCGEEHLDELDPTELMVDNQKWIIYHYECKVCGEIFDKIYIDEEYGDMEDDEDDENRLWS' A
#
# COMPACT_ATOMS: atom_id res chain seq x y z
N MET A 1 -9.40 -3.75 4.55
CA MET A 1 -10.46 -3.12 5.37
C MET A 1 -10.86 -1.84 4.67
N GLU A 2 -12.05 -1.80 4.07
CA GLU A 2 -12.55 -0.65 3.29
C GLU A 2 -13.00 0.50 4.22
N PRO A 3 -12.91 1.77 3.77
CA PRO A 3 -13.46 2.89 4.52
C PRO A 3 -14.99 2.84 4.56
N SER A 4 -15.58 3.09 5.73
CA SER A 4 -17.05 3.10 5.88
C SER A 4 -17.69 4.46 5.57
N PHE A 5 -16.93 5.56 5.63
CA PHE A 5 -17.45 6.92 5.46
C PHE A 5 -16.54 7.77 4.57
N CYS A 6 -17.14 8.67 3.80
CA CYS A 6 -16.44 9.71 3.06
C CYS A 6 -15.77 10.70 4.04
N PRO A 7 -14.45 10.92 3.96
CA PRO A 7 -13.73 11.81 4.88
C PRO A 7 -14.11 13.29 4.69
N TYR A 8 -14.78 13.65 3.59
CA TYR A 8 -15.15 15.03 3.27
C TYR A 8 -16.58 15.39 3.70
N CYS A 9 -17.56 14.51 3.49
CA CYS A 9 -18.97 14.80 3.79
C CYS A 9 -19.58 13.90 4.89
N GLY A 10 -18.89 12.83 5.31
CA GLY A 10 -19.36 11.91 6.35
C GLY A 10 -20.38 10.88 5.89
N GLU A 11 -20.75 10.85 4.61
CA GLU A 11 -21.72 9.91 4.04
C GLU A 11 -21.08 8.55 3.71
N GLU A 12 -21.89 7.49 3.69
CA GLU A 12 -21.42 6.09 3.52
C GLU A 12 -21.44 5.59 2.06
N HIS A 13 -21.86 6.43 1.11
CA HIS A 13 -22.01 6.03 -0.29
C HIS A 13 -20.70 6.22 -1.07
N LEU A 14 -19.89 5.15 -1.07
CA LEU A 14 -18.59 5.08 -1.71
C LEU A 14 -18.60 4.01 -2.81
N ASP A 15 -18.11 4.35 -3.99
CA ASP A 15 -17.72 3.36 -5.01
C ASP A 15 -16.21 3.16 -4.96
N GLU A 16 -15.77 1.90 -4.96
CA GLU A 16 -14.38 1.54 -5.17
C GLU A 16 -14.05 1.60 -6.67
N LEU A 17 -12.96 2.25 -7.02
CA LEU A 17 -12.40 2.30 -8.36
C LEU A 17 -11.23 1.32 -8.49
N ASP A 18 -10.79 1.06 -9.72
CA ASP A 18 -9.68 0.14 -9.98
C ASP A 18 -8.42 0.54 -9.18
N PRO A 19 -7.89 -0.34 -8.31
CA PRO A 19 -6.73 -0.03 -7.49
C PRO A 19 -5.46 0.05 -8.34
N THR A 20 -4.49 0.83 -7.86
CA THR A 20 -3.16 0.93 -8.47
C THR A 20 -2.13 0.17 -7.64
N GLU A 21 -1.41 -0.76 -8.26
CA GLU A 21 -0.26 -1.43 -7.64
C GLU A 21 1.06 -0.88 -8.21
N LEU A 22 2.03 -0.62 -7.33
CA LEU A 22 3.34 -0.09 -7.71
C LEU A 22 4.45 -0.56 -6.77
N MET A 23 5.67 -0.62 -7.30
CA MET A 23 6.88 -0.95 -6.54
C MET A 23 7.68 0.33 -6.28
N VAL A 24 7.91 0.66 -5.01
CA VAL A 24 8.71 1.82 -4.57
C VAL A 24 9.70 1.36 -3.52
N ASP A 25 10.99 1.61 -3.74
CA ASP A 25 12.06 1.26 -2.79
C ASP A 25 12.00 -0.20 -2.30
N ASN A 26 11.80 -1.13 -3.25
CA ASN A 26 11.60 -2.56 -3.00
C ASN A 26 10.36 -2.91 -2.15
N GLN A 27 9.47 -1.96 -1.86
CA GLN A 27 8.21 -2.21 -1.18
C GLN A 27 7.06 -2.23 -2.19
N LYS A 28 6.12 -3.17 -2.00
CA LYS A 28 4.88 -3.20 -2.78
C LYS A 28 3.87 -2.25 -2.15
N TRP A 29 3.38 -1.30 -2.94
CA TRP A 29 2.35 -0.35 -2.55
C TRP A 29 1.07 -0.65 -3.33
N ILE A 30 -0.05 -0.70 -2.61
CA ILE A 30 -1.39 -0.87 -3.17
C ILE A 30 -2.19 0.38 -2.80
N ILE A 31 -2.61 1.15 -3.82
CA ILE A 31 -3.44 2.34 -3.66
C ILE A 31 -4.87 1.96 -4.02
N TYR A 32 -5.75 1.99 -3.03
CA TYR A 32 -7.19 1.83 -3.21
C TYR A 32 -7.85 3.20 -3.41
N HIS A 33 -8.62 3.34 -4.47
CA HIS A 33 -9.25 4.61 -4.87
C HIS A 33 -10.75 4.55 -4.61
N TYR A 34 -11.31 5.60 -4.02
CA TYR A 34 -12.73 5.68 -3.66
C TYR A 34 -13.35 6.99 -4.16
N GLU A 35 -14.55 6.90 -4.75
CA GLU A 35 -15.36 8.05 -5.15
C GLU A 35 -16.62 8.14 -4.27
N CYS A 36 -16.87 9.29 -3.66
CA CYS A 36 -18.11 9.54 -2.94
C CYS A 36 -19.24 9.93 -3.89
N LYS A 37 -20.32 9.14 -3.93
CA LYS A 37 -21.48 9.43 -4.80
C LYS A 37 -22.36 10.58 -4.35
N VAL A 38 -22.14 11.11 -3.15
CA VAL A 38 -22.91 12.25 -2.62
C VAL A 38 -22.24 13.58 -2.94
N CYS A 39 -20.95 13.72 -2.65
CA CYS A 39 -20.21 14.98 -2.84
C CYS A 39 -19.33 14.98 -4.09
N GLY A 40 -19.07 13.83 -4.72
CA GLY A 40 -18.23 13.69 -5.91
C GLY A 40 -16.73 13.71 -5.64
N GLU A 41 -16.31 13.81 -4.37
CA GLU A 41 -14.89 13.81 -4.00
C GLU A 41 -14.27 12.41 -4.15
N ILE A 42 -12.99 12.39 -4.55
CA ILE A 42 -12.18 11.20 -4.72
C ILE A 42 -11.08 11.20 -3.66
N PHE A 43 -10.82 10.05 -3.03
CA PHE A 43 -9.73 9.89 -2.08
C PHE A 43 -9.10 8.50 -2.15
N ASP A 44 -7.89 8.42 -1.62
CA ASP A 44 -7.06 7.23 -1.69
C ASP A 44 -6.77 6.64 -0.32
N LYS A 45 -6.65 5.32 -0.26
CA LYS A 45 -6.12 4.57 0.87
C LYS A 45 -4.91 3.78 0.43
N ILE A 46 -3.77 4.06 1.05
CA ILE A 46 -2.50 3.42 0.71
C ILE A 46 -2.25 2.26 1.68
N TYR A 47 -1.95 1.10 1.14
CA TYR A 47 -1.43 -0.06 1.85
C TYR A 47 0.00 -0.33 1.39
N ILE A 48 0.92 -0.39 2.35
CA ILE A 48 2.33 -0.70 2.10
C ILE A 48 2.56 -2.11 2.63
N ASP A 49 3.03 -2.98 1.75
CA ASP A 49 3.43 -4.33 2.11
C ASP A 49 4.86 -4.29 2.67
N GLU A 50 4.96 -4.31 4.00
CA GLU A 50 6.24 -4.25 4.73
C GLU A 50 7.08 -5.53 4.54
N GLU A 51 6.47 -6.65 4.11
CA GLU A 51 7.15 -7.95 3.97
C GLU A 51 8.08 -8.02 2.75
N TYR A 52 7.91 -7.13 1.76
CA TYR A 52 8.77 -7.10 0.55
C TYR A 52 10.14 -6.43 0.78
N GLY A 53 10.31 -5.68 1.87
CA GLY A 53 11.52 -4.91 2.16
C GLY A 53 12.54 -5.57 3.09
N ASP A 54 12.19 -6.71 3.69
CA ASP A 54 12.99 -7.38 4.73
C ASP A 54 13.59 -8.70 4.20
N MET A 55 14.10 -8.68 2.97
CA MET A 55 15.14 -9.66 2.61
C MET A 55 16.38 -9.25 3.40
N GLU A 56 16.47 -9.75 4.64
CA GLU A 56 17.74 -9.90 5.34
C GLU A 56 18.71 -10.53 4.34
N ASP A 57 19.71 -9.76 3.93
CA ASP A 57 20.84 -10.24 3.13
C ASP A 57 21.41 -11.44 3.91
N ASP A 58 21.25 -12.65 3.38
CA ASP A 58 21.94 -13.85 3.86
C ASP A 58 23.45 -13.56 3.78
N GLU A 59 24.03 -13.01 4.85
CA GLU A 59 25.47 -13.02 5.10
C GLU A 59 25.89 -14.47 5.41
N ASP A 60 25.91 -15.33 4.40
CA ASP A 60 26.61 -16.60 4.49
C ASP A 60 27.61 -16.78 3.32
N ASP A 61 28.84 -17.03 3.76
CA ASP A 61 30.03 -17.49 3.03
C ASP A 61 30.84 -16.45 2.22
N GLU A 62 31.93 -15.95 2.82
CA GLU A 62 33.31 -16.10 2.29
C GLU A 62 34.37 -15.45 3.22
N ASN A 63 34.74 -16.11 4.34
CA ASN A 63 36.15 -16.04 4.81
C ASN A 63 36.56 -17.26 5.65
N ARG A 64 36.68 -18.42 4.98
CA ARG A 64 37.73 -19.37 5.35
C ARG A 64 39.07 -18.82 4.85
N LEU A 65 40.07 -18.85 5.76
CA LEU A 65 41.53 -18.92 5.55
C LEU A 65 42.38 -17.67 5.90
N TRP A 66 43.25 -17.90 6.89
CA TRP A 66 44.40 -17.12 7.42
C TRP A 66 44.03 -15.99 8.42
N SER A 67 44.46 -16.01 9.69
CA SER A 67 45.56 -16.69 10.40
C SER A 67 45.22 -16.89 11.88
#